data_AF-A0A5K7YN53-F1
#
_entry.id   AF-A0A5K7YN53-F1
#
_cell.length_a   1.000
_cell.length_b   1.000
_cell.length_c   1.000
_cell.angle_alpha   90.00
_cell.angle_beta   90.00
_cell.angle_gamma   90.00
#
_symmetry.space_group_name_H-M   'P 1'
#
loop_
_entity.id
_entity.type
_entity.pdbx_description
1 polymer ?
#
loop_
_entity_poly.entity_id
_entity_poly.type
_entity_poly.pdbx_seq_one_letter_code
_entity_poly.pdbx_strand_id
1 'polypeptide(L)' 'MVTEAIICLEQVKTHFPYRKNFWGQPTQWVRAVDGVNLAIVAGE' A
#
# COMPACT_ATOMS: atom_id res chain seq x y z
N MET A 1 -4.22 -8.65 -29.37
CA MET A 1 -3.03 -8.96 -28.55
C MET A 1 -3.45 -8.76 -27.11
N VAL A 2 -3.38 -9.79 -26.28
CA VAL A 2 -3.58 -9.62 -24.83
C VAL A 2 -2.28 -9.04 -24.30
N THR A 3 -2.28 -7.76 -23.95
CA THR A 3 -1.11 -7.11 -23.34
C THR A 3 -0.97 -7.63 -21.92
N GLU A 4 0.12 -8.36 -21.68
CA GLU A 4 0.50 -8.82 -20.35
C GLU A 4 0.89 -7.61 -19.49
N ALA A 5 0.47 -7.61 -18.22
CA ALA A 5 0.82 -6.55 -17.29
C ALA A 5 2.32 -6.57 -17.01
N ILE A 6 2.97 -5.41 -17.12
CA ILE A 6 4.40 -5.23 -16.87
C ILE A 6 4.70 -5.01 -15.38
N ILE A 7 3.73 -4.51 -14.63
CA ILE A 7 3.80 -4.38 -13.17
C ILE A 7 2.55 -5.03 -12.61
N CYS A 8 2.73 -5.98 -11.70
CA CYS A 8 1.67 -6.58 -10.91
C CYS A 8 2.02 -6.43 -9.43
N LEU A 9 1.14 -5.76 -8.69
CA LEU A 9 1.23 -5.64 -7.25
C LEU A 9 -0.05 -6.20 -6.63
N GLU A 10 0.12 -7.00 -5.58
CA GLU A 10 -0.99 -7.60 -4.85
C GLU A 10 -0.91 -7.21 -3.38
N GLN A 11 -2.06 -6.88 -2.80
CA GLN A 11 -2.22 -6.64 -1.37
C GLN A 11 -1.25 -5.58 -0.81
N VAL A 12 -0.95 -4.54 -1.60
CA VAL A 12 -0.07 -3.45 -1.17
C VAL A 12 -0.67 -2.79 0.05
N LYS A 13 0.13 -2.72 1.12
CA LYS A 13 -0.24 -2.11 2.40
C LYS A 13 0.86 -1.16 2.82
N THR A 14 0.49 0.04 3.21
CA THR A 14 1.39 1.04 3.74
C THR A 14 0.67 1.83 4.80
N HIS A 15 1.03 1.58 6.06
CA HIS A 15 0.41 2.18 7.23
C HIS A 15 1.46 2.98 8.00
N PHE A 16 1.06 4.12 8.54
CA PHE A 16 1.94 5.00 9.30
C PHE A 16 1.39 5.25 10.71
N PRO A 17 2.24 5.30 11.74
CA PRO A 17 1.81 5.63 13.09
C PRO A 17 1.51 7.13 13.17
N TYR A 18 0.29 7.50 13.56
CA TYR A 18 -0.07 8.93 13.73
C TYR A 18 -0.22 9.34 15.19
N ARG A 19 -0.25 8.37 16.11
CA ARG A 19 -0.28 8.61 17.54
C ARG A 19 0.65 7.67 18.28
N LYS A 20 1.38 8.22 19.24
CA LYS A 20 2.28 7.48 20.13
C LYS A 20 1.86 7.70 21.59
N ASN A 21 2.11 6.72 22.46
CA ASN A 21 1.97 6.89 23.91
C ASN A 21 3.15 7.65 24.50
N PHE A 22 3.11 7.89 25.82
CA PHE A 22 4.18 8.60 26.55
C PHE A 22 5.54 7.88 26.48
N TRP A 23 5.54 6.57 26.21
CA TRP A 23 6.74 5.76 25.98
C TRP A 23 7.14 5.64 24.49
N GLY A 24 6.55 6.46 23.62
CA GLY A 24 6.90 6.53 22.19
C GLY A 24 6.38 5.38 21.34
N GLN A 25 5.60 4.45 21.90
CA GLN A 25 5.04 3.32 21.17
C GLN A 25 3.81 3.75 20.37
N PRO A 26 3.66 3.34 19.10
CA PRO A 26 2.47 3.61 18.30
C PRO A 26 1.21 3.03 18.95
N THR A 27 0.19 3.86 19.13
CA THR A 27 -1.13 3.42 19.63
C THR A 27 -2.20 3.46 18.56
N GLN A 28 -2.00 4.27 17.51
CA GLN A 28 -2.94 4.39 16.40
C GLN A 28 -2.19 4.58 15.09
N TRP A 29 -2.76 4.01 14.02
CA TRP A 29 -2.17 3.96 12.69
C TRP A 29 -3.15 4.52 11.65
N VAL A 30 -2.61 5.30 10.70
CA VAL A 30 -3.30 5.69 9.49
C VAL A 30 -2.95 4.67 8.42
N ARG A 31 -3.97 4.12 7.76
CA ARG A 31 -3.79 3.20 6.65
C ARG A 31 -3.79 4.01 5.35
N ALA A 32 -2.60 4.44 4.92
CA ALA A 32 -2.45 5.25 3.70
C ALA A 32 -2.70 4.43 2.43
N VAL A 33 -2.26 3.18 2.43
CA VAL A 33 -2.61 2.17 1.42
C VAL A 33 -3.03 0.91 2.17
N ASP A 34 -4.18 0.32 1.83
CA ASP A 34 -4.69 -0.86 2.52
C ASP A 34 -5.25 -1.91 1.56
N GLY A 35 -4.41 -2.89 1.20
CA GLY A 35 -4.82 -4.06 0.44
C GLY A 35 -5.13 -3.77 -1.03
N VAL A 36 -4.41 -2.82 -1.63
CA VAL A 36 -4.60 -2.44 -3.04
C VAL A 36 -3.93 -3.45 -3.96
N ASN A 37 -4.65 -3.86 -5.00
CA ASN A 37 -4.11 -4.64 -6.12
C ASN A 37 -3.96 -3.69 -7.32
N LEU A 38 -2.84 -3.78 -8.04
CA LEU A 38 -2.52 -2.94 -9.19
C LEU A 38 -1.90 -3.78 -10.29
N ALA A 39 -2.40 -3.62 -11.51
CA ALA A 39 -1.78 -4.14 -12.72
C ALA A 39 -1.60 -2.98 -13.70
N ILE A 40 -0.40 -2.78 -14.22
CA ILE A 40 -0.07 -1.75 -15.22
C ILE A 40 0.39 -2.45 -16.48
N VAL A 41 -0.18 -2.09 -17.62
CA VAL A 41 0.28 -2.58 -18.94
C VAL A 41 1.25 -1.59 -19.59
N ALA A 42 1.98 -2.05 -20.60
CA ALA A 42 2.94 -1.19 -21.29
C ALA A 42 2.24 -0.01 -22.00
N GLY A 43 2.67 1.21 -21.70
CA GLY A 43 2.17 2.46 -22.31
C GLY A 43 1.01 3.13 -21.56
N GLU A 44 0.60 2.57 -20.43
CA GLU A 44 -0.33 3.17 -19.46
C GLU A 44 0.37 4.10 -18.47
#